data_AF-A0A014NPW5-F1
#
_entry.id   AF-A0A014NPW5-F1
#
_cell.length_a   1.000
_cell.length_b   1.000
_cell.length_c   1.000
_cell.angle_alpha   90.00
_cell.angle_beta   90.00
_cell.angle_gamma   90.00
#
_symmetry.space_group_name_H-M   'P 1'
#
loop_
_entity.id
_entity.type
_entity.pdbx_description
1 polymer ?
#
loop_
_entity_poly.entity_id
_entity_poly.type
_entity_poly.pdbx_seq_one_letter_code
_entity_poly.pdbx_strand_id
1 'polypeptide(L)'
;MTSKIYQNNKITIIISVFLLILMGASFYYFLQIKTYRTVNFILEIDEKHKTFATVNSDIYYLMDKDSFAQFQFQDRVVRLEITKIVNVKQNEFVIEFTKSLLLKPKTQLPAVLFLKNTGNFLDLFTK
;
A
#
# COMPACT_ATOMS: atom_id res chain seq x y z
N MET A 1 -43.67 2.74 -20.77
CA MET A 1 -44.57 2.62 -19.60
C MET A 1 -43.79 3.01 -18.36
N THR A 2 -43.59 4.32 -18.15
CA THR A 2 -42.91 4.82 -16.95
C THR A 2 -43.81 4.55 -15.75
N SER A 3 -43.27 3.76 -14.82
CA SER A 3 -43.97 3.24 -13.63
C SER A 3 -44.81 4.32 -12.93
N LYS A 4 -46.11 4.04 -12.73
CA LYS A 4 -47.09 4.88 -12.00
C LYS A 4 -46.62 5.29 -10.58
N ILE A 5 -45.58 4.64 -10.06
CA ILE A 5 -44.98 4.92 -8.75
C ILE A 5 -44.31 6.31 -8.72
N TYR A 6 -43.77 6.78 -9.86
CA TYR A 6 -43.08 8.08 -9.95
C TYR A 6 -44.01 9.30 -10.05
N GLN A 7 -45.32 9.12 -10.22
CA GLN A 7 -46.29 10.22 -10.32
C GLN A 7 -46.77 10.76 -8.97
N ASN A 8 -46.52 10.04 -7.87
CA ASN A 8 -46.89 10.51 -6.54
C ASN A 8 -45.72 11.29 -5.93
N ASN A 9 -45.81 12.62 -5.92
CA ASN A 9 -44.75 13.52 -5.44
C ASN A 9 -44.17 13.12 -4.07
N LYS A 10 -44.98 12.58 -3.15
CA LYS A 10 -44.51 12.11 -1.84
C LYS A 10 -43.56 10.92 -1.94
N ILE A 11 -43.85 9.97 -2.83
CA ILE A 11 -43.02 8.78 -3.07
C ILE A 11 -41.72 9.17 -3.78
N THR A 12 -41.79 10.09 -4.75
CA THR A 12 -40.62 10.61 -5.48
C THR A 12 -39.62 11.31 -4.54
N ILE A 13 -40.12 12.10 -3.58
CA ILE A 13 -39.28 12.74 -2.56
C ILE A 13 -38.60 11.68 -1.68
N ILE A 14 -39.33 10.67 -1.21
CA ILE A 14 -38.78 9.60 -0.36
C ILE A 14 -37.67 8.83 -1.09
N ILE A 15 -37.90 8.45 -2.36
CA ILE A 15 -36.90 7.77 -3.18
C ILE A 15 -35.66 8.66 -3.37
N SER A 16 -35.85 9.96 -3.60
CA SER A 16 -34.74 10.91 -3.79
C SER A 16 -33.90 11.05 -2.52
N VAL A 17 -34.54 11.16 -1.35
CA VAL A 17 -33.85 11.22 -0.05
C VAL A 17 -33.08 9.92 0.21
N PHE A 18 -33.70 8.77 -0.08
CA PHE A 18 -33.05 7.46 0.08
C PHE A 18 -31.80 7.33 -0.81
N LEU A 19 -31.90 7.72 -2.08
CA LEU A 19 -30.75 7.73 -2.99
C LEU A 19 -29.63 8.67 -2.52
N LEU A 20 -29.99 9.81 -1.95
CA LEU A 20 -29.02 10.79 -1.44
C LEU A 20 -28.27 10.24 -0.21
N ILE A 21 -28.97 9.53 0.69
CA ILE A 21 -28.35 8.82 1.82
C ILE A 21 -27.39 7.74 1.32
N LEU A 22 -27.79 6.93 0.34
CA LEU A 22 -26.94 5.90 -0.25
C LEU A 22 -25.69 6.49 -0.91
N MET A 23 -25.84 7.63 -1.60
CA MET A 23 -24.71 8.32 -2.23
C MET A 23 -23.74 8.86 -1.17
N GLY A 24 -24.25 9.48 -0.10
CA GLY A 24 -23.43 9.96 1.01
C GLY A 24 -22.67 8.83 1.71
N ALA A 25 -23.34 7.70 1.98
CA ALA A 25 -22.70 6.52 2.57
C ALA A 25 -21.62 5.94 1.66
N SER A 26 -21.90 5.82 0.36
CA SER A 26 -20.93 5.31 -0.63
C SER A 26 -19.70 6.22 -0.71
N PHE A 27 -19.89 7.53 -0.72
CA PHE A 27 -18.79 8.50 -0.72
C PHE A 27 -17.96 8.42 0.56
N TYR A 28 -18.61 8.28 1.72
CA TYR A 28 -17.93 8.09 3.00
C TYR A 28 -17.03 6.84 3.01
N TYR A 29 -17.53 5.70 2.56
CA TYR A 29 -16.72 4.48 2.46
C TYR A 29 -15.59 4.60 1.43
N PHE A 30 -15.85 5.28 0.31
CA PHE A 30 -14.86 5.52 -0.73
C PHE A 30 -13.68 6.36 -0.23
N LEU A 31 -13.95 7.41 0.58
CA LEU A 31 -12.90 8.23 1.19
C LEU A 31 -12.03 7.47 2.21
N GLN A 32 -12.54 6.38 2.78
CA GLN A 32 -11.80 5.53 3.71
C GLN A 32 -10.91 4.49 3.03
N ILE A 33 -10.93 4.39 1.70
CA ILE A 33 -10.03 3.49 0.98
C ILE A 33 -8.59 3.95 1.25
N LYS A 34 -7.86 3.12 1.99
CA LYS A 34 -6.45 3.35 2.31
C LYS A 34 -5.60 2.94 1.12
N THR A 35 -4.69 3.82 0.70
CA THR A 35 -3.72 3.53 -0.36
C THR A 35 -2.33 3.37 0.23
N TYR A 36 -1.56 2.43 -0.31
CA TYR A 36 -0.16 2.25 0.07
C TYR A 36 0.69 3.27 -0.67
N ARG A 37 1.58 3.94 0.06
CA ARG A 37 2.68 4.67 -0.58
C ARG A 37 3.76 3.67 -0.95
N THR A 38 4.21 3.71 -2.20
CA THR A 38 5.24 2.80 -2.70
C THR A 38 6.57 3.52 -2.89
N VAL A 39 7.67 2.85 -2.54
CA VAL A 39 9.04 3.36 -2.77
C VAL A 39 9.84 2.28 -3.49
N ASN A 40 10.45 2.63 -4.62
CA ASN A 40 11.33 1.71 -5.33
C ASN A 40 12.69 1.64 -4.62
N PHE A 41 13.24 0.44 -4.47
CA PHE A 41 14.55 0.22 -3.87
C PHE A 41 15.22 -1.00 -4.48
N ILE A 42 16.52 -1.18 -4.21
CA ILE A 42 17.26 -2.38 -4.61
C ILE A 42 17.27 -3.36 -3.45
N LEU A 43 16.71 -4.53 -3.67
CA LEU A 43 16.77 -5.65 -2.73
C LEU A 43 18.05 -6.43 -2.98
N GLU A 44 18.79 -6.69 -1.90
CA GLU A 44 20.06 -7.38 -1.93
C GLU A 44 20.01 -8.70 -1.15
N ILE A 45 20.77 -9.68 -1.61
CA ILE A 45 20.93 -10.96 -0.93
C ILE A 45 22.40 -11.22 -0.69
N ASP A 46 22.75 -11.39 0.60
CA ASP A 46 24.14 -11.68 0.98
C ASP A 46 24.53 -13.14 0.70
N GLU A 47 25.79 -13.46 0.99
CA GLU A 47 26.34 -14.81 0.89
C GLU A 47 25.64 -15.83 1.80
N LYS A 48 25.03 -15.37 2.89
CA LYS A 48 24.32 -16.17 3.90
C LYS A 48 22.81 -16.25 3.64
N HIS A 49 22.36 -15.87 2.44
CA HIS A 49 20.94 -15.79 2.05
C HIS A 49 20.10 -14.84 2.91
N LYS A 50 20.73 -13.85 3.51
CA LYS A 50 20.04 -12.76 4.19
C LYS A 50 19.55 -11.78 3.14
N THR A 51 18.26 -11.46 3.21
CA THR A 51 17.62 -10.51 2.32
C THR A 51 17.54 -9.16 3.00
N PHE A 52 18.10 -8.12 2.40
CA PHE A 52 18.19 -6.81 3.01
C PHE A 52 18.14 -5.68 1.97
N ALA A 53 17.94 -4.46 2.44
CA ALA A 53 18.10 -3.26 1.64
C ALA A 53 18.54 -2.09 2.48
N THR A 54 19.24 -1.15 1.86
CA THR A 54 19.64 0.10 2.50
C THR A 54 18.66 1.20 2.10
N VAL A 55 18.17 1.94 3.09
CA VAL A 55 17.28 3.10 2.91
C VAL A 55 17.80 4.31 3.69
N ASN A 56 17.33 5.49 3.29
CA ASN A 56 17.63 6.72 4.01
C ASN A 56 16.65 6.96 5.18
N SER A 57 16.93 7.98 5.98
CA SER A 57 16.06 8.44 7.07
C SER A 57 14.65 8.78 6.61
N ASP A 58 14.50 9.41 5.44
CA ASP A 58 13.19 9.88 4.94
C ASP A 58 12.24 8.71 4.71
N ILE A 59 12.76 7.61 4.16
CA ILE A 59 11.99 6.38 3.94
C ILE A 59 11.76 5.66 5.27
N TYR A 60 12.77 5.60 6.15
CA TYR A 60 12.66 4.95 7.46
C TYR A 60 11.53 5.54 8.32
N TYR A 61 11.45 6.87 8.46
CA TYR A 61 10.42 7.52 9.27
C TYR A 61 9.00 7.38 8.72
N LEU A 62 8.85 6.93 7.46
CA LEU A 62 7.56 6.62 6.87
C LEU A 62 7.16 5.15 7.04
N MET A 63 8.03 4.30 7.56
CA MET A 63 7.73 2.88 7.78
C MET A 63 6.91 2.66 9.04
N ASP A 64 5.92 1.79 8.92
CA ASP A 64 5.18 1.20 10.02
C ASP A 64 5.44 -0.31 10.10
N LYS A 65 5.09 -0.95 11.22
CA LYS A 65 5.28 -2.38 11.51
C LYS A 65 4.71 -3.33 10.45
N ASP A 66 3.71 -2.86 9.72
CA ASP A 66 3.01 -3.63 8.69
C ASP A 66 3.54 -3.34 7.27
N SER A 67 4.58 -2.53 7.14
CA SER A 67 5.23 -2.25 5.85
C SER A 67 5.93 -3.52 5.35
N PHE A 68 5.94 -3.70 4.03
CA PHE A 68 6.48 -4.91 3.43
C PHE A 68 7.16 -4.59 2.10
N ALA A 69 8.11 -5.43 1.71
CA ALA A 69 8.72 -5.37 0.39
C ALA A 69 8.02 -6.35 -0.55
N GLN A 70 8.03 -6.02 -1.83
CA GLN A 70 7.50 -6.86 -2.88
C GLN A 70 8.40 -6.78 -4.12
N PHE A 71 8.61 -7.91 -4.77
CA PHE A 71 9.29 -7.94 -6.06
C PHE A 71 8.64 -8.98 -6.98
N GLN A 72 8.90 -8.85 -8.27
CA GLN A 72 8.42 -9.80 -9.26
C GLN A 72 9.55 -10.74 -9.66
N PHE A 73 9.26 -12.04 -9.66
CA PHE A 73 10.22 -13.07 -10.06
C PHE A 73 9.55 -14.13 -10.93
N GLN A 74 10.08 -14.28 -12.13
CA GLN A 74 9.63 -15.19 -13.20
C GLN A 74 8.21 -14.97 -13.70
N ASP A 75 7.20 -14.95 -12.83
CA ASP A 75 5.81 -14.50 -13.07
C ASP A 75 5.02 -14.38 -11.76
N ARG A 76 5.72 -14.40 -10.62
CA ARG A 76 5.12 -14.39 -9.29
C ARG A 76 5.49 -13.14 -8.54
N VAL A 77 4.52 -12.62 -7.83
CA VAL A 77 4.72 -11.58 -6.84
C VAL A 77 5.20 -12.24 -5.55
N VAL A 78 6.41 -11.88 -5.12
CA VAL A 78 6.97 -12.34 -3.86
C VAL A 78 6.90 -11.20 -2.85
N ARG A 79 6.23 -11.46 -1.73
CA ARG A 79 6.13 -10.53 -0.60
C ARG A 79 7.14 -10.91 0.48
N LEU A 80 7.86 -9.93 0.99
CA LEU A 80 8.80 -10.08 2.08
C LEU A 80 8.42 -9.17 3.24
N GLU A 81 8.36 -9.74 4.43
CA GLU A 81 8.06 -8.99 5.65
C GLU A 81 9.34 -8.43 6.26
N ILE A 82 9.25 -7.26 6.89
CA ILE A 82 10.36 -6.65 7.61
C ILE A 82 10.58 -7.45 8.89
N THR A 83 11.80 -7.95 9.09
CA THR A 83 12.17 -8.69 10.30
C THR A 83 12.93 -7.82 11.28
N LYS A 84 13.77 -6.91 10.77
CA LYS A 84 14.62 -6.04 11.59
C LYS A 84 15.00 -4.78 10.82
N ILE A 85 15.22 -3.69 11.54
CA ILE A 85 15.85 -2.47 11.00
C ILE A 85 17.05 -2.14 11.86
N VAL A 86 18.18 -1.86 11.23
CA VAL A 86 19.45 -1.56 11.89
C VAL A 86 19.96 -0.22 11.38
N ASN A 87 20.30 0.69 12.29
CA ASN A 87 21.00 1.92 11.95
C ASN A 87 22.48 1.59 11.70
N VAL A 88 23.00 1.94 10.52
CA VAL A 88 24.39 1.64 10.13
C VAL A 88 25.24 2.91 10.12
N LYS A 89 24.69 4.02 9.62
CA LYS A 89 25.33 5.35 9.64
C LYS A 89 24.31 6.46 9.83
N GLN A 90 24.79 7.68 10.04
CA GLN A 90 23.94 8.88 10.01
C GLN A 90 23.11 8.91 8.72
N ASN A 91 21.79 8.88 8.87
CA ASN A 91 20.79 8.82 7.79
C ASN A 91 20.83 7.57 6.88
N GLU A 92 21.46 6.47 7.31
CA GLU A 92 21.54 5.21 6.56
C GLU A 92 21.08 4.03 7.42
N PHE A 93 19.98 3.39 7.01
CA PHE A 93 19.36 2.27 7.72
C PHE A 93 19.35 1.03 6.82
N VAL A 94 19.69 -0.12 7.40
CA VAL A 94 19.55 -1.43 6.74
C VAL A 94 18.30 -2.11 7.25
N ILE A 95 17.42 -2.45 6.32
CA ILE A 95 16.21 -3.22 6.58
C ILE A 95 16.52 -4.67 6.23
N GLU A 96 16.26 -5.55 7.17
CA GLU A 96 16.31 -6.98 6.99
C GLU A 96 14.90 -7.50 6.75
N PHE A 97 14.76 -8.42 5.79
CA PHE A 97 13.49 -9.02 5.42
C PHE A 97 13.50 -10.52 5.70
N THR A 98 12.32 -11.15 5.62
CA THR A 98 12.19 -12.60 5.60
C THR A 98 13.05 -13.20 4.48
N LYS A 99 13.67 -14.36 4.73
CA LYS A 99 14.54 -15.02 3.75
C LYS A 99 13.77 -15.41 2.49
N SER A 100 14.28 -15.04 1.33
CA SER A 100 13.79 -15.54 0.04
C SER A 100 14.68 -16.68 -0.46
N LEU A 101 14.20 -17.93 -0.34
CA LEU A 101 14.89 -19.11 -0.89
C LEU A 101 14.82 -19.19 -2.43
N LEU A 102 14.03 -18.33 -3.06
CA LEU A 102 13.82 -18.31 -4.51
C LEU A 102 15.00 -17.66 -5.26
N LEU A 103 15.79 -16.87 -4.56
CA LEU A 103 16.83 -16.05 -5.15
C LEU A 103 18.21 -16.56 -4.74
N LYS A 104 19.17 -16.49 -5.66
CA LYS A 104 20.54 -16.93 -5.41
C LYS A 104 21.28 -15.94 -4.49
N PRO A 105 22.29 -16.37 -3.73
CA PRO A 105 23.20 -15.47 -3.03
C PRO A 105 23.85 -14.45 -3.97
N LYS A 106 24.22 -13.29 -3.44
CA LYS A 106 24.82 -12.17 -4.20
C LYS A 106 23.95 -11.66 -5.35
N THR A 107 22.63 -11.78 -5.21
CA THR A 107 21.69 -11.21 -6.18
C THR A 107 21.27 -9.83 -5.72
N GLN A 108 21.17 -8.90 -6.66
CA GLN A 108 20.53 -7.61 -6.49
C GLN A 108 19.39 -7.50 -7.51
N LEU A 109 18.23 -7.01 -7.07
CA LEU A 109 17.08 -6.85 -7.95
C LEU A 109 16.22 -5.65 -7.54
N PRO A 110 15.49 -5.05 -8.49
CA PRO A 110 14.52 -4.02 -8.17
C PRO A 110 13.35 -4.60 -7.37
N ALA A 111 12.98 -3.90 -6.30
CA ALA A 111 11.83 -4.21 -5.46
C ALA A 111 11.07 -2.92 -5.12
N VAL A 112 9.85 -3.10 -4.62
CA VAL A 112 8.96 -2.04 -4.21
C VAL A 112 8.62 -2.22 -2.74
N LEU A 113 8.86 -1.18 -1.95
CA LEU A 113 8.48 -1.13 -0.55
C LEU A 113 7.09 -0.51 -0.45
N PHE A 114 6.17 -1.23 0.17
CA PHE A 114 4.81 -0.79 0.46
C PHE A 114 4.74 -0.28 1.91
N LEU A 115 4.51 1.03 2.04
CA LEU A 115 4.36 1.72 3.31
C LEU A 115 2.86 1.77 3.65
N LYS A 116 2.42 1.04 4.69
CA LYS A 116 0.99 0.84 5.00
C LYS A 116 0.30 2.08 5.59
N ASN A 117 1.02 3.16 5.83
CA ASN A 117 0.42 4.44 6.19
C ASN A 117 1.09 5.52 5.37
N THR A 118 0.30 6.25 4.58
CA THR A 118 0.38 7.71 4.37
C THR A 118 -0.58 8.10 3.25
N GLY A 119 -1.87 7.97 3.53
CA GLY A 119 -2.86 8.85 2.93
C GLY A 119 -4.26 8.28 2.80
N ASN A 120 -5.25 9.18 2.88
CA ASN A 120 -6.59 8.90 2.37
C ASN A 120 -6.52 8.85 0.84
N PHE A 121 -7.48 8.20 0.18
CA PHE A 121 -7.57 8.20 -1.29
C PHE A 121 -7.40 9.59 -1.93
N LEU A 122 -7.84 10.65 -1.24
CA LEU A 122 -7.67 12.04 -1.67
C LEU A 122 -6.22 12.49 -1.79
N ASP A 123 -5.29 11.89 -1.04
CA ASP A 123 -3.87 12.21 -1.10
C ASP A 123 -3.20 11.77 -2.41
N LEU A 124 -3.89 10.97 -3.24
CA LEU A 124 -3.48 10.69 -4.63
C LEU A 124 -3.66 11.88 -5.57
N PHE A 125 -4.49 12.87 -5.22
CA PHE A 125 -4.85 13.99 -6.11
C PHE A 125 -4.33 15.35 -5.63
N THR A 126 -3.82 15.42 -4.40
CA THR A 126 -3.35 16.68 -3.77
C THR A 126 -1.83 16.81 -3.69
N LYS A 127 -1.09 15.80 -4.17
CA LYS A 127 0.38 15.82 -4.32
C LYS A 127 0.77 15.91 -5.78
#